data_AF-A0AAE0R7Y5-F1
#
_entry.id   AF-A0AAE0R7Y5-F1
#
_cell.length_a   1.000
_cell.length_b   1.000
_cell.length_c   1.000
_cell.angle_alpha   90.00
_cell.angle_beta   90.00
_cell.angle_gamma   90.00
#
_symmetry.space_group_name_H-M   'P 1'
#
loop_
_entity.id
_entity.type
_entity.pdbx_description
1 polymer ?
#
loop_
_entity_poly.entity_id
_entity_poly.type
_entity_poly.pdbx_seq_one_letter_code
_entity_poly.pdbx_strand_id
1 'polypeptide(L)'
;MFRQNRESDSEGYQVMIGDMKWVSVTSPINFFIIVIYRPPGPLGDFLEEMDTLLSVFPSDSTPLMVLGDFNLPSDKLHSSGFFTREETSWV
;
A
#
# COMPACT_ATOMS: atom_id res chain seq x y z
N MET A 1 14.67 16.03 -15.36
CA MET A 1 15.73 16.46 -16.31
C MET A 1 16.09 15.24 -17.16
N PHE A 2 15.63 15.19 -18.40
CA PHE A 2 15.82 14.04 -19.31
C PHE A 2 17.05 14.29 -20.18
N ARG A 3 17.92 13.29 -20.33
CA ARG A 3 19.01 13.33 -21.30
C ARG A 3 18.75 12.25 -22.34
N GLN A 4 18.45 12.69 -23.55
CA GLN A 4 18.21 11.83 -24.71
C GLN A 4 19.55 11.53 -25.39
N ASN A 5 20.01 10.28 -25.37
CA ASN A 5 21.00 9.80 -26.33
C ASN A 5 20.25 9.22 -27.53
N ARG A 6 20.64 9.70 -28.70
CA ARG A 6 20.04 9.42 -29.99
C ARG A 6 20.85 8.28 -30.62
N GLU A 7 20.32 7.07 -30.55
CA GLU A 7 20.74 5.98 -31.43
C GLU A 7 19.51 5.17 -31.80
N SER A 8 19.21 5.21 -33.10
CA SER A 8 18.14 4.47 -33.76
C SER A 8 18.55 3.00 -33.83
N ASP A 9 17.67 2.09 -33.42
CA ASP A 9 17.27 0.96 -34.27
C ASP A 9 16.15 0.10 -33.64
N SER A 10 15.14 -0.15 -34.47
CA SER A 10 14.04 -1.13 -34.37
C SER A 10 13.02 -0.97 -33.23
N GLU A 11 11.74 -1.15 -33.58
CA GLU A 11 10.53 -0.92 -32.77
C GLU A 11 10.55 -1.58 -31.39
N GLY A 12 11.10 -0.88 -30.40
CA GLY A 12 10.87 -1.17 -29.00
C GLY A 12 9.77 -0.25 -28.49
N TYR A 13 8.58 -0.79 -28.26
CA TYR A 13 7.61 -0.11 -27.41
C TYR A 13 8.28 0.06 -26.04
N GLN A 14 8.70 1.28 -25.70
CA GLN A 14 9.04 1.60 -24.32
C GLN A 14 7.74 1.60 -23.54
N VAL A 15 7.42 0.46 -22.94
CA VAL A 15 6.41 0.39 -21.89
C VAL A 15 6.98 1.16 -20.72
N MET A 16 6.44 2.35 -20.48
CA MET A 16 6.59 3.03 -19.19
C MET A 16 5.95 2.13 -18.14
N ILE A 17 6.75 1.27 -17.52
CA ILE A 17 6.35 0.56 -16.32
C ILE A 17 6.31 1.62 -15.21
N GLY A 18 5.13 2.20 -14.99
CA GLY A 18 4.84 2.90 -13.73
C GLY A 18 5.06 1.94 -12.57
N ASP A 19 5.46 2.45 -11.40
CA ASP A 19 5.92 1.70 -10.23
C ASP A 19 5.25 0.33 -10.07
N MET A 20 5.94 -0.73 -10.51
CA MET A 20 5.47 -2.09 -10.39
C MET A 20 5.87 -2.64 -9.02
N LYS A 21 4.92 -2.67 -8.09
CA LYS A 21 5.06 -3.36 -6.81
C LYS A 21 4.61 -4.80 -6.98
N TRP A 22 5.55 -5.75 -6.84
CA TRP A 22 5.24 -7.17 -6.80
C TRP A 22 5.33 -7.66 -5.35
N VAL A 23 4.40 -8.53 -4.96
CA VAL A 23 4.40 -9.21 -3.67
C VAL A 23 4.36 -10.70 -3.97
N SER A 24 5.39 -11.43 -3.53
CA SER A 24 5.38 -12.89 -3.56
C SER A 24 4.98 -13.39 -2.18
N VAL A 25 3.94 -14.22 -2.13
CA VAL A 25 3.54 -14.91 -0.91
C VAL A 25 3.65 -16.41 -1.13
N THR A 26 4.58 -17.03 -0.43
CA THR A 26 4.72 -18.48 -0.35
C THR A 26 4.27 -18.91 1.03
N SER A 27 3.04 -19.44 1.12
CA SER A 27 2.44 -19.90 2.38
C SER A 27 1.78 -21.26 2.17
N PRO A 28 1.94 -22.21 3.10
CA PRO A 28 1.16 -23.46 3.11
C PRO A 28 -0.28 -23.25 3.63
N ILE A 29 -0.65 -22.02 3.98
CA ILE A 29 -1.92 -21.65 4.61
C ILE A 29 -2.68 -20.72 3.67
N ASN A 30 -4.00 -20.93 3.55
CA ASN A 30 -4.90 -20.01 2.87
C ASN A 30 -5.00 -18.70 3.66
N PHE A 31 -5.03 -17.57 2.96
CA PHE A 31 -5.19 -16.26 3.57
C PHE A 31 -5.93 -15.33 2.62
N PHE A 32 -6.58 -14.31 3.18
CA PHE A 32 -7.26 -13.28 2.40
C PHE A 32 -6.33 -12.06 2.25
N ILE A 33 -6.31 -11.48 1.05
CA ILE A 33 -5.67 -10.18 0.79
C ILE A 33 -6.75 -9.23 0.31
N ILE A 34 -6.85 -8.07 0.94
CA ILE A 34 -7.68 -6.96 0.49
C ILE A 34 -6.75 -5.79 0.19
N VAL A 35 -6.91 -5.19 -0.99
CA VAL A 35 -6.20 -3.97 -1.36
C VAL A 35 -7.21 -2.82 -1.42
N ILE A 36 -7.02 -1.82 -0.56
CA ILE A 36 -7.93 -0.68 -0.42
C ILE A 36 -7.18 0.59 -0.80
N TYR A 37 -7.74 1.35 -1.74
CA TYR A 37 -7.32 2.71 -2.01
C TYR A 37 -8.38 3.67 -1.52
N ARG A 38 -8.02 4.59 -0.62
CA ARG A 38 -8.86 5.71 -0.23
C ARG A 38 -8.38 6.98 -0.93
N PRO A 39 -9.24 7.71 -1.65
CA PRO A 39 -8.89 9.01 -2.21
C PRO A 39 -8.47 10.02 -1.13
N PRO A 40 -7.53 10.93 -1.41
CA PRO A 40 -7.16 12.00 -0.48
C PRO A 40 -8.37 12.92 -0.19
N GLY A 41 -8.50 13.36 1.06
CA GLY A 41 -9.60 14.21 1.50
C GLY A 41 -9.95 14.03 2.98
N PRO A 42 -11.10 14.58 3.44
CA PRO A 42 -11.61 14.37 4.79
C PRO A 42 -11.88 12.89 5.07
N LEU A 43 -11.58 12.42 6.30
CA LEU A 43 -11.72 11.00 6.66
C LEU A 43 -13.16 10.47 6.43
N GLY A 44 -14.16 11.32 6.69
CA GLY A 44 -15.57 10.91 6.63
C GLY A 44 -15.82 9.65 7.46
N ASP A 45 -16.65 8.76 6.92
CA ASP A 45 -17.06 7.51 7.54
C ASP A 45 -16.19 6.32 7.11
N PHE A 46 -15.04 6.59 6.48
CA PHE A 46 -14.19 5.54 5.89
C PHE A 46 -13.81 4.42 6.85
N LEU A 47 -13.48 4.75 8.11
CA LEU A 47 -13.10 3.73 9.09
C LEU A 47 -14.27 2.81 9.47
N GLU A 48 -15.49 3.35 9.51
CA GLU A 48 -16.71 2.60 9.80
C GLU A 48 -17.10 1.71 8.60
N GLU A 49 -16.99 2.24 7.39
CA GLU A 49 -17.17 1.46 6.15
C GLU A 49 -16.13 0.35 6.04
N MET A 50 -14.86 0.64 6.39
CA MET A 50 -13.79 -0.34 6.40
C MET A 50 -14.04 -1.42 7.47
N ASP A 51 -14.46 -1.06 8.68
CA ASP A 51 -14.82 -2.03 9.73
C ASP A 51 -15.97 -2.95 9.27
N THR A 52 -17.01 -2.36 8.69
CA THR A 52 -18.14 -3.09 8.11
C THR A 52 -17.66 -4.04 7.00
N LEU A 53 -16.77 -3.58 6.11
CA LEU A 53 -16.19 -4.40 5.06
C LEU A 53 -15.35 -5.54 5.61
N LEU A 54 -14.60 -5.34 6.69
CA LEU A 54 -13.78 -6.38 7.31
C LEU A 54 -14.62 -7.39 8.09
N SER A 55 -15.79 -6.98 8.61
CA SER A 55 -16.70 -7.84 9.38
C SER A 55 -17.28 -9.02 8.58
N VAL A 56 -17.29 -8.94 7.24
CA VAL A 56 -17.80 -10.02 6.37
C VAL A 56 -16.84 -11.19 6.24
N PHE A 57 -15.57 -11.00 6.63
CA PHE A 57 -14.56 -12.06 6.55
C PHE A 57 -14.72 -13.03 7.72
N PRO A 58 -14.67 -14.34 7.45
CA PRO A 58 -14.89 -15.33 8.48
C PRO A 58 -13.78 -15.26 9.52
N SER A 59 -14.15 -15.36 10.80
CA SER A 59 -13.22 -15.34 11.93
C SER A 59 -12.54 -16.70 12.14
N ASP A 60 -12.59 -17.59 11.14
CA ASP A 60 -12.27 -19.02 11.20
C ASP A 60 -10.76 -19.30 11.16
N SER A 61 -9.98 -18.47 11.84
CA SER A 61 -8.51 -18.49 11.94
C SER A 61 -7.73 -18.30 10.64
N THR A 62 -8.43 -18.11 9.51
CA THR A 62 -7.84 -17.72 8.23
C THR A 62 -7.24 -16.31 8.34
N PRO A 63 -5.93 -16.11 8.14
CA PRO A 63 -5.32 -14.79 8.22
C PRO A 63 -5.89 -13.84 7.17
N LEU A 64 -6.14 -12.59 7.57
CA LEU A 64 -6.56 -11.50 6.70
C LEU A 64 -5.48 -10.42 6.66
N MET A 65 -5.00 -10.09 5.46
CA MET A 65 -4.04 -9.03 5.20
C MET A 65 -4.74 -7.88 4.46
N VAL A 66 -4.70 -6.69 5.04
CA VAL A 66 -5.22 -5.47 4.42
C VAL A 66 -4.04 -4.59 3.98
N LEU A 67 -3.99 -4.25 2.70
CA LEU A 67 -2.94 -3.46 2.07
C LEU A 67 -3.54 -2.24 1.38
N GLY A 68 -2.72 -1.23 1.13
CA GLY A 68 -3.07 -0.14 0.22
C GLY A 68 -2.64 1.23 0.71
N ASP A 69 -3.17 2.25 0.04
CA ASP A 69 -2.94 3.65 0.38
C ASP A 69 -4.25 4.25 0.91
N PHE A 70 -4.27 4.45 2.22
CA PHE A 70 -5.43 4.95 2.95
C PHE A 70 -5.50 6.49 2.98
N ASN A 71 -4.46 7.20 2.52
CA ASN A 71 -4.38 8.66 2.56
C ASN A 71 -4.82 9.24 3.93
N LEU A 72 -4.46 8.58 5.04
CA LEU A 72 -4.88 9.01 6.38
C LEU A 72 -4.23 10.35 6.74
N PRO A 73 -4.97 11.31 7.32
CA PRO A 73 -4.37 12.57 7.77
C PRO A 73 -3.29 12.32 8.82
N SER A 74 -2.07 12.85 8.62
CA SER A 74 -0.93 12.68 9.52
C SER A 74 -1.24 13.08 10.97
N ASP A 75 -2.09 14.11 11.15
CA ASP A 75 -2.47 14.62 12.47
C ASP A 75 -3.25 13.59 13.31
N LYS A 76 -3.85 12.58 12.67
CA LYS A 76 -4.58 11.50 13.35
C LYS A 76 -3.71 10.26 13.63
N LEU A 77 -2.54 10.16 13.02
CA LEU A 77 -1.61 9.04 13.22
C LEU A 77 -0.83 9.12 14.54
N HIS A 78 -0.70 10.33 15.12
CA HIS A 78 -0.03 10.53 16.41
C HIS A 78 -0.78 9.96 17.62
N SER A 79 -2.04 9.53 17.45
CA SER A 79 -2.84 8.95 18.55
C SER A 79 -2.78 7.43 18.66
N SER A 80 -2.23 6.72 17.66
CA SER A 80 -2.07 5.27 17.68
C SER A 80 -0.60 4.95 17.45
N GLY A 81 0.10 4.55 18.51
CA GLY A 81 1.55 4.41 18.57
C GLY A 81 2.19 3.65 17.41
N PHE A 82 2.59 4.39 16.38
CA PHE A 82 3.62 4.00 15.44
C PHE A 82 4.90 4.75 15.84
N PHE A 83 5.79 4.06 16.54
CA PHE A 83 7.16 4.56 16.72
C PHE A 83 7.88 4.42 15.39
N THR A 84 8.04 5.52 14.66
CA THR A 84 9.09 5.64 13.65
C THR A 84 10.41 5.58 14.40
N ARG A 85 11.20 4.52 14.19
CA ARG A 85 12.57 4.42 14.68
C ARG A 85 13.36 5.59 14.10
N GLU A 86 13.68 6.58 14.92
CA GLU A 86 14.59 7.66 14.56
C GLU A 86 15.99 7.08 14.31
N GLU A 87 16.62 7.50 13.22
CA GLU A 87 18.03 7.19 12.90
C GLU A 87 18.94 7.86 13.94
N THR A 88 19.60 7.07 14.77
CA THR A 88 20.72 7.56 15.58
C THR A 88 21.96 7.72 14.70
N SER A 89 22.28 8.97 14.33
CA SER A 89 23.63 9.35 13.92
C SER A 89 24.49 9.50 15.17
N TRP A 90 25.50 8.65 15.34
CA TRP A 90 26.55 8.89 16.33
C TRP A 90 27.52 9.94 15.79
N VAL A 91 27.78 10.95 16.62
CA VAL A 91 28.83 11.96 16.44
C VAL A 91 30.21 11.32 16.65
#